data_AF-A0A0S7Y9S9-F1
#
_entry.id   AF-A0A0S7Y9S9-F1
#
_cell.length_a   1.000
_cell.length_b   1.000
_cell.length_c   1.000
_cell.angle_alpha   90.00
_cell.angle_beta   90.00
_cell.angle_gamma   90.00
#
_symmetry.space_group_name_H-M   'P 1'
#
loop_
_entity.id
_entity.type
_entity.pdbx_description
1 polymer ?
#
loop_
_entity_poly.entity_id
_entity_poly.type
_entity_poly.pdbx_seq_one_letter_code
_entity_poly.pdbx_strand_id
1 'polypeptide(L)'
;MREGVHIGEAMLFLQRALDDNKVSSALAKRVNQVLDERAKRLTPVWAAYESDHRVRGFDEATWPGLSEGWDAEARACDADRCVACGEIAKAVGAK
;
A
#
# COMPACT_ATOMS: atom_id res chain seq x y z
N MET A 1 -15.26 -1.22 -6.61
CA MET A 1 -14.13 -2.02 -7.13
C MET A 1 -13.00 -1.22 -7.78
N ARG A 2 -13.15 0.07 -8.11
CA ARG A 2 -12.06 0.85 -8.76
C ARG A 2 -10.91 1.24 -7.81
N GLU A 3 -11.21 1.46 -6.53
CA GLU A 3 -10.25 1.92 -5.53
C GLU A 3 -9.09 0.93 -5.30
N GLY A 4 -9.38 -0.36 -5.15
CA GLY A 4 -8.34 -1.39 -5.00
C GLY A 4 -7.39 -1.50 -6.21
N VAL A 5 -7.89 -1.24 -7.41
CA VAL A 5 -7.09 -1.23 -8.64
C VAL A 5 -6.11 -0.05 -8.64
N HIS A 6 -6.59 1.15 -8.32
CA HIS A 6 -5.74 2.35 -8.27
C HIS A 6 -4.62 2.23 -7.21
N ILE A 7 -4.93 1.61 -6.07
CA ILE A 7 -3.95 1.33 -5.01
C ILE A 7 -2.83 0.42 -5.54
N GLY A 8 -3.20 -0.66 -6.24
CA GLY A 8 -2.25 -1.59 -6.85
C GLY A 8 -1.38 -0.94 -7.92
N GLU A 9 -1.97 -0.14 -8.80
CA GLU A 9 -1.26 0.60 -9.85
C GLU A 9 -0.26 1.60 -9.27
N ALA A 10 -0.63 2.32 -8.21
CA ALA A 10 0.26 3.24 -7.52
C ALA A 10 1.46 2.52 -6.88
N MET A 11 1.26 1.34 -6.29
CA MET A 11 2.36 0.55 -5.74
C MET A 11 3.33 0.08 -6.84
N LEU A 12 2.80 -0.40 -7.97
CA LEU A 12 3.61 -0.84 -9.11
C LEU A 12 4.42 0.33 -9.72
N PHE A 13 3.80 1.51 -9.84
CA PHE A 13 4.47 2.71 -10.33
C PHE A 13 5.66 3.10 -9.45
N LEU A 14 5.46 3.13 -8.12
CA LEU A 14 6.52 3.45 -7.16
C LEU A 14 7.64 2.41 -7.19
N GLN A 15 7.31 1.12 -7.20
CA GLN A 15 8.31 0.04 -7.26
C GLN A 15 9.17 0.16 -8.53
N ARG A 16 8.54 0.41 -9.67
CA ARG A 16 9.26 0.57 -10.94
C ARG A 16 10.20 1.77 -10.93
N ALA A 17 9.82 2.87 -10.27
CA ALA A 17 10.67 4.03 -10.14
C ALA A 17 11.92 3.78 -9.27
N LEU A 18 11.80 2.91 -8.25
CA LEU A 18 12.93 2.42 -7.47
C LEU A 18 13.86 1.54 -8.32
N ASP A 19 13.28 0.59 -9.06
CA ASP A 19 14.04 -0.36 -9.89
C ASP A 19 14.80 0.36 -11.01
N ASP A 20 14.19 1.39 -11.61
CA ASP A 20 14.78 2.19 -12.68
C ASP A 20 15.96 3.07 -12.19
N ASN A 21 16.19 3.22 -10.87
CA ASN A 21 17.24 4.06 -10.27
C ASN A 21 17.29 5.52 -10.79
N LYS A 22 16.17 6.03 -11.32
CA LYS A 22 16.07 7.38 -11.92
C LYS A 22 15.77 8.49 -10.91
N VAL A 23 15.69 8.16 -9.63
CA VAL A 23 15.31 9.09 -8.56
C VAL A 23 16.42 9.21 -7.52
N SER A 24 16.45 10.34 -6.81
CA SER A 24 17.48 10.57 -5.80
C SER A 24 17.42 9.54 -4.67
N SER A 25 18.56 9.25 -4.03
CA SER A 25 18.63 8.30 -2.91
C SER A 25 17.71 8.67 -1.75
N ALA A 26 17.52 9.96 -1.48
CA ALA A 26 16.59 10.45 -0.47
C ALA A 26 15.13 10.15 -0.83
N LEU A 27 14.73 10.37 -2.09
CA LEU A 27 13.39 10.08 -2.57
C LEU A 27 13.13 8.56 -2.61
N ALA A 28 14.12 7.77 -3.07
CA ALA A 28 14.05 6.31 -3.05
C ALA A 28 13.88 5.75 -1.62
N LYS A 29 14.61 6.30 -0.64
CA LYS A 29 14.46 5.90 0.77
C LYS A 29 13.06 6.19 1.29
N ARG A 30 12.51 7.37 0.99
CA ARG A 30 11.15 7.74 1.40
C ARG A 30 10.09 6.85 0.75
N VAL A 31 10.22 6.56 -0.55
CA VAL A 31 9.29 5.69 -1.27
C VAL A 31 9.31 4.27 -0.69
N ASN A 32 10.49 3.72 -0.39
CA ASN A 32 10.59 2.43 0.31
C ASN A 32 9.86 2.46 1.66
N GLN A 33 10.05 3.51 2.47
CA GLN A 33 9.34 3.65 3.75
C GLN A 33 7.81 3.66 3.57
N VAL A 34 7.29 4.36 2.55
CA VAL A 34 5.85 4.39 2.27
C VAL A 34 5.30 3.01 1.89
N LEU A 35 6.05 2.23 1.11
CA LEU A 35 5.66 0.86 0.75
C LEU A 35 5.73 -0.09 1.95
N ASP A 36 6.79 0.02 2.77
CA ASP A 36 7.01 -0.80 3.96
C ASP A 36 5.95 -0.57 5.04
N GLU A 37 5.58 0.69 5.31
CA GLU A 37 4.57 1.03 6.34
C GLU A 37 3.20 0.42 6.00
N ARG A 38 2.85 0.35 4.72
CA ARG A 38 1.63 -0.36 4.29
C ARG A 38 1.74 -1.86 4.53
N ALA A 39 2.87 -2.47 4.18
CA ALA A 39 3.10 -3.90 4.39
C ALA A 39 3.05 -4.26 5.88
N LYS A 40 3.65 -3.45 6.76
CA LYS A 40 3.60 -3.64 8.21
C LYS A 40 2.19 -3.62 8.78
N ARG A 41 1.29 -2.80 8.22
CA ARG A 41 -0.11 -2.73 8.64
C ARG A 41 -0.95 -3.86 8.04
N LEU A 42 -0.67 -4.28 6.82
CA LEU A 42 -1.44 -5.32 6.13
C LEU A 42 -1.09 -6.74 6.61
N THR A 43 0.18 -6.99 6.94
CA THR A 43 0.68 -8.35 7.26
C THR A 43 0.01 -8.97 8.49
N PRO A 44 -0.15 -8.27 9.64
CA PRO A 44 -0.81 -8.84 10.81
C PRO A 44 -2.29 -9.13 10.57
N VAL A 45 -2.96 -8.25 9.81
CA VAL A 45 -4.37 -8.38 9.42
C VAL A 45 -4.56 -9.59 8.51
N TRP A 46 -3.71 -9.75 7.50
CA TRP A 46 -3.73 -10.90 6.59
C TRP A 46 -3.39 -12.20 7.30
N ALA A 47 -2.41 -12.20 8.21
CA ALA A 47 -2.06 -13.37 9.01
C ALA A 47 -3.22 -13.79 9.94
N ALA A 48 -3.89 -12.82 10.57
CA ALA A 48 -5.08 -13.07 11.38
C ALA A 48 -6.21 -13.66 10.52
N TYR A 49 -6.47 -13.08 9.34
CA TYR A 49 -7.41 -13.61 8.34
C TYR A 49 -7.08 -15.06 7.99
N GLU A 50 -5.87 -15.36 7.52
CA GLU A 50 -5.47 -16.72 7.14
C GLU A 50 -5.62 -17.72 8.29
N SER A 51 -5.31 -17.30 9.52
CA SER A 51 -5.43 -18.14 10.71
C SER A 51 -6.88 -18.45 11.07
N ASP A 52 -7.78 -17.46 11.01
CA ASP A 52 -9.19 -17.64 11.36
C ASP A 52 -9.94 -18.44 10.27
N HIS A 53 -9.63 -18.17 9.00
CA HIS A 53 -10.22 -18.90 7.87
C HIS A 53 -9.75 -20.35 7.76
N ARG A 54 -8.51 -20.67 8.17
CA ARG A 54 -8.06 -22.06 8.28
C ARG A 54 -8.78 -22.83 9.39
N VAL A 55 -9.23 -22.15 10.44
CA VAL A 55 -9.80 -22.78 11.64
C VAL A 55 -11.32 -22.87 11.59
N ARG A 56 -12.02 -21.88 11.03
CA ARG A 56 -13.49 -21.76 11.11
C ARG A 56 -14.23 -21.84 9.77
N GLY A 57 -13.51 -21.79 8.64
CA GLY A 57 -14.14 -21.57 7.33
C GLY A 57 -14.54 -20.09 7.16
N PHE A 58 -14.71 -19.64 5.91
CA PHE A 58 -15.04 -18.24 5.62
C PHE A 58 -16.47 -17.89 6.02
N ASP A 59 -16.61 -17.04 7.04
CA ASP A 59 -17.86 -16.38 7.41
C ASP A 59 -17.78 -14.88 7.07
N GLU A 60 -18.64 -14.46 6.14
CA GLU A 60 -18.74 -13.09 5.64
C GLU A 60 -19.20 -12.11 6.74
N ALA A 61 -19.82 -12.59 7.82
CA ALA A 61 -20.28 -11.79 8.95
C ALA A 61 -19.15 -11.34 9.90
N THR A 62 -17.98 -11.96 9.87
CA THR A 62 -16.78 -11.59 10.67
C THR A 62 -15.91 -10.51 10.00
N TRP A 63 -16.14 -10.24 8.72
CA TRP A 63 -15.43 -9.24 7.91
C TRP A 63 -15.60 -7.76 8.35
N PRO A 64 -16.77 -7.30 8.86
CA PRO A 64 -17.00 -5.88 9.12
C PRO A 64 -16.05 -5.25 10.14
N GLY A 65 -15.67 -6.00 11.20
CA GLY A 65 -14.80 -5.49 12.26
C GLY A 65 -13.33 -5.29 11.84
N LEU A 66 -12.85 -6.06 10.86
CA LEU A 66 -11.56 -5.84 10.21
C LEU A 66 -11.64 -4.64 9.24
N SER A 67 -12.79 -4.43 8.59
CA SER A 67 -12.94 -3.38 7.57
C SER A 67 -12.91 -1.94 8.11
N GLU A 68 -13.47 -1.67 9.30
CA GLU A 68 -13.52 -0.29 9.84
C GLU A 68 -12.15 0.21 10.34
N GLY A 69 -11.40 -0.63 11.05
CA GLY A 69 -10.04 -0.30 11.51
C GLY A 69 -9.02 -0.27 10.36
N TRP A 70 -9.20 -1.16 9.37
CA TRP A 70 -8.41 -1.19 8.15
C TRP A 70 -8.59 0.07 7.31
N ASP A 71 -9.82 0.57 7.17
CA ASP A 71 -10.15 1.70 6.30
C ASP A 71 -9.46 3.01 6.73
N ALA A 72 -9.40 3.33 8.02
CA ALA A 72 -8.81 4.60 8.46
C ALA A 72 -7.28 4.62 8.32
N GLU A 73 -6.61 3.57 8.78
CA GLU A 73 -5.14 3.49 8.73
C GLU A 73 -4.61 3.20 7.32
N ALA A 74 -5.35 2.42 6.51
CA ALA A 74 -5.00 2.20 5.10
C ALA A 74 -5.17 3.48 4.28
N ARG A 75 -6.25 4.26 4.49
CA ARG A 75 -6.46 5.54 3.79
C ARG A 75 -5.38 6.57 4.10
N ALA A 76 -4.87 6.61 5.34
CA ALA A 76 -3.73 7.47 5.67
C ALA A 76 -2.48 7.08 4.86
N CYS A 77 -2.19 5.78 4.74
CA CYS A 77 -1.11 5.27 3.88
C CYS A 77 -1.38 5.49 2.38
N ASP A 78 -2.64 5.53 1.94
CA ASP A 78 -3.00 5.83 0.54
C ASP A 78 -2.69 7.29 0.19
N ALA A 79 -2.93 8.24 1.10
CA ALA A 79 -2.60 9.65 0.89
C ALA A 79 -1.10 9.88 0.69
N ASP A 80 -0.26 9.31 1.56
CA ASP A 80 1.20 9.41 1.45
C ASP A 80 1.71 8.78 0.14
N ARG A 81 1.06 7.71 -0.33
CA ARG A 81 1.37 7.08 -1.61
C ARG A 81 1.07 8.00 -2.79
N CYS A 82 -0.09 8.65 -2.79
CA CYS A 82 -0.45 9.61 -3.83
C CYS A 82 0.55 10.76 -3.91
N VAL A 83 1.02 11.26 -2.75
CA VAL A 83 2.08 12.28 -2.68
C VAL A 83 3.39 11.75 -3.28
N ALA A 84 3.81 10.55 -2.88
CA ALA A 84 5.02 9.91 -3.42
C ALA A 84 4.95 9.70 -4.94
N CYS A 85 3.79 9.29 -5.48
CA CYS A 85 3.57 9.16 -6.91
C CYS A 85 3.75 10.50 -7.63
N GLY A 86 3.23 11.60 -7.06
CA GLY A 86 3.40 12.94 -7.61
C GLY A 86 4.86 13.42 -7.61
N GLU A 87 5.62 13.09 -6.56
CA GLU A 87 7.05 13.42 -6.46
C GLU A 87 7.89 12.65 -7.47
N ILE A 88 7.64 11.36 -7.63
CA ILE A 88 8.27 10.52 -8.65
C ILE A 88 7.90 11.02 -10.05
N ALA A 89 6.62 11.30 -10.31
CA ALA A 89 6.18 11.80 -11.62
C ALA A 89 6.89 13.11 -12.00
N LYS A 90 7.06 14.03 -11.04
CA LYS A 90 7.85 15.25 -11.25
C LYS A 90 9.32 14.93 -11.52
N ALA A 91 9.94 14.05 -10.74
CA ALA A 91 11.36 13.72 -10.89
C ALA A 91 11.66 13.02 -12.23
N VAL A 92 10.77 12.15 -12.70
CA VAL A 92 10.94 11.39 -13.95
C VAL A 92 10.51 12.21 -15.18
N GLY A 93 9.48 13.05 -15.04
CA GLY A 93 8.93 13.88 -16.12
C GLY A 93 9.60 15.23 -16.30
N ALA A 94 10.45 15.70 -15.39
CA ALA A 94 11.22 16.94 -15.53
C ALA A 94 12.44 16.81 -16.48
N LYS A 95 12.36 15.92 -17.48
CA LYS A 95 13.39 15.73 -18.51
C LYS A 95 13.05 16.48 -19.79
#